data_AF-G3U3X8-F1
#
_entry.id   AF-G3U3X8-F1
#
_cell.length_a   1.000
_cell.length_b   1.000
_cell.length_c   1.000
_cell.angle_alpha   90.00
_cell.angle_beta   90.00
_cell.angle_gamma   90.00
#
_symmetry.space_group_name_H-M   'P 1'
#
loop_
_entity.id
_entity.type
_entity.pdbx_description
1 polymer ?
#
loop_
_entity_poly.entity_id
_entity_poly.type
_entity_poly.pdbx_seq_one_letter_code
_entity_poly.pdbx_strand_id
1 'polypeptide(L)'
;VAFLKTHKTAGTTVQNILFRFAERHNLTVALPHPSCEHQFCYPRNFSANFVHPATRPPHVLASHLRFDRAELARLMPPGTVYVTILREPAAMFESLFSYYNQYCPAFRRVPNASLEAFLRAPEAYYRAGEHFAMFAHNTLAYDLGGDNERSPRDDAAYLAGLIRQVEEVFSLVMIAEYFDESLVLLRRLLAWDLDDVLYAKLNARAASSRLAAIPAALARAARTWNALDAGLYDHFNATFWRRVARAGRACVEREARELREARERLLRRCFGAEPVLRPAAQIRTKQLQPWQPSRKVDIMGYDLPSGGAGPASEACLKLAMPEVQYSNYLLRNNLGPTWTWEGKLSLTW
;
A
#
# COMPACT_ATOMS: atom_id res chain seq x y z
N VAL A 1 -14.89 -2.14 6.59
CA VAL A 1 -13.60 -2.78 6.26
C VAL A 1 -12.47 -1.86 6.68
N ALA A 2 -11.49 -2.35 7.43
CA ALA A 2 -10.28 -1.62 7.77
C ALA A 2 -9.07 -2.30 7.10
N PHE A 3 -8.53 -1.66 6.07
CA PHE A 3 -7.31 -2.08 5.42
C PHE A 3 -6.13 -1.33 6.01
N LEU A 4 -5.31 -2.04 6.80
CA LEU A 4 -4.01 -1.51 7.20
C LEU A 4 -3.09 -1.56 5.99
N LYS A 5 -2.89 -0.40 5.39
CA LYS A 5 -2.01 -0.24 4.23
C LYS A 5 -0.57 -0.11 4.68
N THR A 6 0.22 -1.16 4.49
CA THR A 6 1.67 -1.14 4.75
C THR A 6 2.45 -0.52 3.59
N HIS A 7 3.66 -0.03 3.87
CA HIS A 7 4.49 0.67 2.90
C HIS A 7 5.12 -0.28 1.87
N LYS A 8 5.02 0.10 0.59
CA LYS A 8 5.67 -0.57 -0.57
C LYS A 8 5.24 -2.02 -0.82
N THR A 9 4.03 -2.39 -0.39
CA THR A 9 3.42 -3.72 -0.50
C THR A 9 2.29 -3.81 -1.53
N ALA A 10 2.29 -2.93 -2.54
CA ALA A 10 1.18 -2.77 -3.51
C ALA A 10 -0.15 -2.26 -2.90
N GLY A 11 -0.09 -1.70 -1.68
CA GLY A 11 -1.25 -1.17 -0.98
C GLY A 11 -2.01 -0.04 -1.70
N THR A 12 -1.36 0.76 -2.56
CA THR A 12 -2.06 1.82 -3.33
C THR A 12 -3.12 1.23 -4.27
N THR A 13 -2.86 0.06 -4.86
CA THR A 13 -3.85 -0.62 -5.70
C THR A 13 -5.01 -1.14 -4.88
N VAL A 14 -4.76 -1.77 -3.72
CA VAL A 14 -5.83 -2.23 -2.81
C VAL A 14 -6.66 -1.06 -2.30
N GLN A 15 -6.02 0.05 -1.93
CA GLN A 15 -6.71 1.26 -1.53
C GLN A 15 -7.64 1.78 -2.63
N ASN A 16 -7.18 1.84 -3.88
CA ASN A 16 -8.03 2.27 -5.01
C ASN A 16 -9.26 1.35 -5.20
N ILE A 17 -9.08 0.03 -5.06
CA ILE A 17 -10.20 -0.94 -5.06
C ILE A 17 -11.22 -0.56 -3.96
N LEU A 18 -10.75 -0.39 -2.73
CA LEU A 18 -11.61 -0.08 -1.58
C LEU A 18 -12.29 1.29 -1.70
N PHE A 19 -11.61 2.30 -2.24
CA PHE A 19 -12.15 3.63 -2.47
C PHE A 19 -13.24 3.61 -3.54
N ARG A 20 -13.01 2.90 -4.66
CA ARG A 20 -14.02 2.73 -5.73
C ARG A 20 -15.24 1.98 -5.23
N PHE A 21 -15.03 0.91 -4.46
CA PHE A 21 -16.13 0.18 -3.83
C PHE A 21 -16.93 1.10 -2.90
N ALA A 22 -16.24 1.82 -2.02
CA ALA A 22 -16.91 2.72 -1.09
C ALA A 22 -17.73 3.78 -1.82
N GLU A 23 -17.17 4.40 -2.85
CA GLU A 23 -17.86 5.39 -3.67
C GLU A 23 -19.09 4.80 -4.39
N ARG A 24 -18.95 3.64 -5.04
CA ARG A 24 -20.04 2.96 -5.75
C ARG A 24 -21.23 2.64 -4.82
N HIS A 25 -20.96 2.38 -3.55
CA HIS A 25 -21.94 1.98 -2.56
C HIS A 25 -22.29 3.09 -1.55
N ASN A 26 -21.94 4.35 -1.82
CA ASN A 26 -22.18 5.50 -0.95
C ASN A 26 -21.69 5.28 0.50
N LEU A 27 -20.55 4.60 0.66
CA LEU A 27 -19.91 4.34 1.93
C LEU A 27 -18.87 5.42 2.26
N THR A 28 -18.93 5.93 3.48
CA THR A 28 -17.94 6.89 3.99
C THR A 28 -16.56 6.24 4.16
N VAL A 29 -15.54 6.81 3.50
CA VAL A 29 -14.13 6.47 3.69
C VAL A 29 -13.53 7.37 4.76
N ALA A 30 -12.85 6.80 5.76
CA ALA A 30 -12.02 7.54 6.70
C ALA A 30 -10.89 8.23 5.92
N LEU A 31 -10.86 9.56 5.97
CA LEU A 31 -9.80 10.34 5.34
C LEU A 31 -9.01 11.11 6.41
N PRO A 32 -7.71 11.32 6.24
CA PRO A 32 -6.92 12.06 7.22
C PRO A 32 -7.38 13.50 7.37
N HIS A 33 -7.22 14.02 8.58
CA HIS A 33 -7.33 15.45 8.85
C HIS A 33 -6.28 16.22 8.02
N PRO A 34 -6.53 17.46 7.56
CA PRO A 34 -5.59 18.16 6.67
C PRO A 34 -4.20 18.38 7.30
N SER A 35 -4.12 18.49 8.63
CA SER A 35 -2.85 18.59 9.38
C SER A 35 -2.10 17.26 9.50
N CYS A 36 -2.66 16.16 8.98
CA CYS A 36 -2.14 14.80 9.05
C CYS A 36 -1.72 14.26 7.68
N GLU A 37 -1.58 15.15 6.70
CA GLU A 37 -1.26 14.83 5.32
C GLU A 37 -2.20 13.76 4.77
N HIS A 38 -1.72 12.79 3.98
CA HIS A 38 -2.53 11.71 3.42
C HIS A 38 -2.33 10.37 4.18
N GLN A 39 -1.66 10.40 5.34
CA GLN A 39 -1.21 9.20 6.07
C GLN A 39 -1.57 9.21 7.57
N PHE A 40 -2.67 9.85 7.97
CA PHE A 40 -3.13 9.86 9.37
C PHE A 40 -2.02 10.21 10.37
N CYS A 41 -1.20 11.23 10.08
CA CYS A 41 -0.14 11.68 10.97
C CYS A 41 0.93 10.60 11.28
N TYR A 42 1.13 9.64 10.38
CA TYR A 42 2.29 8.74 10.39
C TYR A 42 3.59 9.56 10.53
N PRO A 43 4.56 9.15 11.36
CA PRO A 43 4.72 7.82 11.97
C PRO A 43 4.16 7.67 13.40
N ARG A 44 3.34 8.63 13.88
CA ARG A 44 2.72 8.51 15.21
C ARG A 44 1.75 7.32 15.24
N ASN A 45 1.63 6.66 16.40
CA ASN A 45 0.58 5.66 16.63
C ASN A 45 -0.76 6.27 16.25
N PHE A 46 -1.54 5.53 15.46
CA PHE A 46 -2.81 6.01 14.96
C PHE A 46 -3.71 6.45 16.10
N SER A 47 -4.35 7.61 15.92
CA SER A 47 -5.47 8.03 16.75
C SER A 47 -6.66 8.31 15.87
N ALA A 48 -7.87 7.98 16.35
CA ALA A 48 -9.09 8.34 15.64
C ALA A 48 -9.20 9.85 15.46
N ASN A 49 -8.51 10.67 16.28
CA ASN A 49 -8.43 12.11 16.13
C ASN A 49 -7.73 12.57 14.85
N PHE A 50 -6.94 11.70 14.21
CA PHE A 50 -6.30 11.98 12.93
C PHE A 50 -7.25 11.86 11.73
N VAL A 51 -8.49 11.40 11.94
CA VAL A 51 -9.51 11.29 10.89
C VAL A 51 -10.28 12.60 10.74
N HIS A 52 -10.53 13.03 9.52
CA HIS A 52 -11.32 14.22 9.24
C HIS A 52 -12.73 14.08 9.84
N PRO A 53 -13.25 15.06 10.60
CA PRO A 53 -14.56 14.97 11.26
C PRO A 53 -15.71 14.64 10.29
N ALA A 54 -15.72 15.24 9.10
CA ALA A 54 -16.71 14.96 8.05
C ALA A 54 -16.68 13.52 7.47
N THR A 55 -15.70 12.70 7.87
CA THR A 55 -15.60 11.30 7.46
C THR A 55 -15.82 10.32 8.61
N ARG A 56 -16.46 10.79 9.69
CA ARG A 56 -16.83 9.96 10.85
C ARG A 56 -18.36 9.84 10.99
N PRO A 57 -18.90 8.66 11.35
CA PRO A 57 -18.20 7.38 11.44
C PRO A 57 -17.88 6.82 10.05
N PRO A 58 -16.71 6.18 9.84
CA PRO A 58 -16.35 5.59 8.55
C PRO A 58 -16.83 4.14 8.41
N HIS A 59 -17.06 3.73 7.17
CA HIS A 59 -17.29 2.33 6.79
C HIS A 59 -16.01 1.66 6.26
N VAL A 60 -15.13 2.45 5.64
CA VAL A 60 -13.88 2.00 5.01
C VAL A 60 -12.71 2.82 5.51
N LEU A 61 -11.60 2.18 5.87
CA LEU A 61 -10.31 2.83 6.12
C LEU A 61 -9.25 2.13 5.26
N ALA A 62 -8.43 2.89 4.52
CA ALA A 62 -7.48 2.30 3.57
C ALA A 62 -6.23 3.16 3.28
N SER A 63 -5.92 4.16 4.10
CA SER A 63 -4.70 4.97 3.98
C SER A 63 -3.62 4.49 4.96
N HIS A 64 -2.37 4.91 4.74
CA HIS A 64 -1.26 4.59 5.62
C HIS A 64 -1.50 5.11 7.05
N LEU A 65 -1.17 4.28 8.05
CA LEU A 65 -1.17 4.61 9.46
C LEU A 65 -0.21 3.68 10.19
N ARG A 66 0.21 4.04 11.42
CA ARG A 66 0.86 3.11 12.34
C ARG A 66 -0.21 2.44 13.19
N PHE A 67 -0.33 1.12 13.08
CA PHE A 67 -1.45 0.39 13.65
C PHE A 67 -1.58 0.57 15.16
N ASP A 68 -2.78 0.94 15.59
CA ASP A 68 -3.21 0.94 16.99
C ASP A 68 -4.58 0.27 17.06
N ARG A 69 -4.64 -0.91 17.67
CA ARG A 69 -5.87 -1.74 17.73
C ARG A 69 -6.99 -1.02 18.47
N ALA A 70 -6.68 -0.35 19.58
CA ALA A 70 -7.68 0.26 20.43
C ALA A 70 -8.31 1.47 19.73
N GLU A 71 -7.50 2.32 19.11
CA GLU A 71 -7.98 3.49 18.39
C GLU A 71 -8.75 3.11 17.11
N LEU A 72 -8.33 2.07 16.40
CA LEU A 72 -9.09 1.57 15.25
C LEU A 72 -10.41 0.92 15.65
N ALA A 73 -10.46 0.15 16.73
CA ALA A 73 -11.70 -0.45 17.24
C ALA A 73 -12.68 0.61 17.75
N ARG A 74 -12.18 1.73 18.28
CA ARG A 74 -13.00 2.88 18.69
C ARG A 74 -13.57 3.65 17.50
N LEU A 75 -12.83 3.73 16.39
CA LEU A 75 -13.24 4.45 15.19
C LEU A 75 -14.21 3.64 14.32
N MET A 76 -13.89 2.37 14.07
CA MET A 76 -14.58 1.54 13.10
C MET A 76 -15.81 0.87 13.73
N PRO A 77 -16.91 0.67 12.97
CA PRO A 77 -18.11 0.05 13.51
C PRO A 77 -17.89 -1.41 13.94
N PRO A 78 -18.70 -1.95 14.88
CA PRO A 78 -18.69 -3.37 15.23
C PRO A 78 -18.82 -4.28 14.01
N GLY A 79 -18.15 -5.43 14.02
CA GLY A 79 -18.13 -6.36 12.88
C GLY A 79 -17.19 -5.94 11.74
N THR A 80 -16.34 -4.93 11.94
CA THR A 80 -15.33 -4.53 10.94
C THR A 80 -14.38 -5.68 10.62
N VAL A 81 -14.31 -6.03 9.33
CA VAL A 81 -13.29 -6.94 8.79
C VAL A 81 -11.98 -6.18 8.63
N TYR A 82 -10.93 -6.65 9.31
CA TYR A 82 -9.58 -6.10 9.22
C TYR A 82 -8.74 -6.90 8.23
N VAL A 83 -8.11 -6.21 7.30
CA VAL A 83 -7.24 -6.82 6.30
C VAL A 83 -5.94 -6.02 6.18
N THR A 84 -4.87 -6.69 5.78
CA THR A 84 -3.59 -6.04 5.46
C THR A 84 -2.90 -6.79 4.33
N ILE A 85 -1.75 -6.28 3.88
CA ILE A 85 -0.94 -6.88 2.83
C ILE A 85 0.53 -6.82 3.22
N LEU A 86 1.26 -7.90 3.00
CA LEU A 86 2.70 -7.97 3.19
C LEU A 86 3.39 -8.24 1.85
N ARG A 87 4.70 -8.06 1.83
CA ARG A 87 5.55 -8.29 0.67
C ARG A 87 6.88 -8.88 1.15
N GLU A 88 7.53 -9.65 0.29
CA GLU A 88 8.83 -10.24 0.59
C GLU A 88 9.80 -9.12 1.02
N PRO A 89 10.43 -9.22 2.21
CA PRO A 89 11.17 -8.11 2.81
C PRO A 89 12.35 -7.60 2.00
N ALA A 90 13.09 -8.44 1.25
CA ALA A 90 14.16 -7.94 0.40
C ALA A 90 13.62 -7.11 -0.78
N ALA A 91 12.57 -7.60 -1.44
CA ALA A 91 11.90 -6.87 -2.52
C ALA A 91 11.23 -5.58 -2.05
N MET A 92 10.65 -5.60 -0.85
CA MET A 92 10.09 -4.42 -0.21
C MET A 92 11.18 -3.42 0.18
N PHE A 93 12.27 -3.88 0.79
CA PHE A 93 13.37 -3.05 1.25
C PHE A 93 14.11 -2.38 0.09
N GLU A 94 14.34 -3.08 -1.03
CA GLU A 94 14.85 -2.46 -2.26
C GLU A 94 13.94 -1.30 -2.71
N SER A 95 12.62 -1.51 -2.62
CA SER A 95 11.67 -0.46 -2.96
C SER A 95 11.66 0.70 -1.99
N LEU A 96 11.82 0.46 -0.69
CA LEU A 96 11.91 1.49 0.34
C LEU A 96 13.19 2.32 0.16
N PHE A 97 14.33 1.63 0.01
CA PHE A 97 15.64 2.23 -0.18
C PHE A 97 15.68 3.16 -1.39
N SER A 98 15.17 2.69 -2.53
CA SER A 98 15.10 3.48 -3.77
C SER A 98 14.13 4.67 -3.63
N TYR A 99 12.91 4.42 -3.14
CA TYR A 99 11.85 5.42 -3.09
C TYR A 99 12.12 6.55 -2.10
N TYR A 100 12.62 6.20 -0.90
CA TYR A 100 12.89 7.16 0.17
C TYR A 100 14.34 7.63 0.21
N ASN A 101 15.14 7.36 -0.83
CA ASN A 101 16.57 7.66 -0.85
C ASN A 101 16.90 9.13 -0.55
N GLN A 102 16.04 10.08 -0.96
CA GLN A 102 16.24 11.52 -0.75
C GLN A 102 15.68 12.05 0.58
N TYR A 103 14.87 11.25 1.28
CA TYR A 103 14.10 11.67 2.45
C TYR A 103 14.64 11.03 3.72
N CYS A 104 14.85 9.71 3.69
CA CYS A 104 15.39 8.96 4.81
C CYS A 104 16.89 9.25 5.00
N PRO A 105 17.32 9.87 6.12
CA PRO A 105 18.72 10.19 6.37
C PRO A 105 19.65 8.97 6.31
N ALA A 106 19.17 7.81 6.78
CA ALA A 106 19.92 6.56 6.70
C ALA A 106 20.26 6.20 5.24
N PHE A 107 19.32 6.35 4.31
CA PHE A 107 19.57 6.07 2.89
C PHE A 107 20.40 7.15 2.20
N ARG A 108 20.23 8.43 2.56
CA ARG A 108 20.97 9.57 1.99
C ARG A 108 22.47 9.50 2.24
N ARG A 109 22.87 8.97 3.41
CA ARG A 109 24.29 8.84 3.78
C ARG A 109 25.04 7.79 2.96
N VAL A 110 24.31 6.92 2.26
CA VAL A 110 24.90 5.81 1.55
C VAL A 110 25.58 6.31 0.28
N PRO A 111 26.88 6.04 0.09
CA PRO A 111 27.59 6.49 -1.09
C PRO A 111 26.94 5.90 -2.36
N ASN A 112 26.81 6.75 -3.38
CA ASN A 112 26.25 6.41 -4.69
C ASN A 112 24.81 5.83 -4.66
N ALA A 113 24.07 5.99 -3.55
CA ALA A 113 22.78 5.33 -3.35
C ALA A 113 22.86 3.81 -3.63
N SER A 114 23.92 3.16 -3.17
CA SER A 114 24.12 1.71 -3.35
C SER A 114 23.44 0.92 -2.25
N LEU A 115 22.38 0.18 -2.60
CA LEU A 115 21.72 -0.75 -1.66
C LEU A 115 22.70 -1.79 -1.09
N GLU A 116 23.66 -2.25 -1.89
CA GLU A 116 24.69 -3.17 -1.44
C GLU A 116 25.61 -2.54 -0.39
N ALA A 117 26.00 -1.27 -0.59
CA ALA A 117 26.81 -0.56 0.41
C ALA A 117 26.06 -0.41 1.74
N PHE A 118 24.77 -0.08 1.69
CA PHE A 118 23.93 -0.03 2.89
C PHE A 118 23.90 -1.39 3.60
N LEU A 119 23.54 -2.47 2.88
CA LEU A 119 23.35 -3.79 3.47
C LEU A 119 24.65 -4.46 3.94
N ARG A 120 25.81 -3.97 3.51
CA ARG A 120 27.12 -4.44 4.01
C ARG A 120 27.44 -3.93 5.42
N ALA A 121 26.97 -2.74 5.77
CA ALA A 121 27.22 -2.10 7.06
C ALA A 121 26.06 -1.17 7.45
N PRO A 122 24.84 -1.70 7.66
CA PRO A 122 23.65 -0.87 7.86
C PRO A 122 23.77 0.02 9.10
N GLU A 123 24.46 -0.42 10.15
CA GLU A 123 24.72 0.32 11.39
C GLU A 123 25.60 1.56 11.18
N ALA A 124 26.39 1.62 10.10
CA ALA A 124 27.16 2.81 9.75
C ALA A 124 26.26 3.98 9.28
N TYR A 125 25.04 3.67 8.84
CA TYR A 125 24.11 4.62 8.23
C TYR A 125 22.85 4.83 9.06
N TYR A 126 22.34 3.77 9.68
CA TYR A 126 21.11 3.75 10.45
C TYR A 126 21.28 4.34 11.84
N ARG A 127 20.33 5.17 12.27
CA ARG A 127 20.23 5.64 13.67
C ARG A 127 18.77 5.59 14.10
N ALA A 128 18.51 4.88 15.19
CA ALA A 128 17.17 4.76 15.77
C ALA A 128 16.62 6.14 16.15
N GLY A 129 15.32 6.35 15.93
CA GLY A 129 14.62 7.59 16.29
C GLY A 129 14.89 8.80 15.38
N GLU A 130 15.76 8.69 14.37
CA GLU A 130 15.87 9.73 13.36
C GLU A 130 14.58 9.85 12.53
N HIS A 131 14.34 11.04 11.99
CA HIS A 131 13.25 11.27 11.05
C HIS A 131 13.32 10.24 9.91
N PHE A 132 12.21 9.57 9.61
CA PHE A 132 12.12 8.51 8.60
C PHE A 132 12.94 7.24 8.83
N ALA A 133 13.47 7.00 10.03
CA ALA A 133 14.20 5.78 10.36
C ALA A 133 13.34 4.51 10.18
N MET A 134 12.02 4.57 10.42
CA MET A 134 11.13 3.43 10.27
C MET A 134 11.07 2.83 8.85
N PHE A 135 11.43 3.60 7.81
CA PHE A 135 11.55 3.07 6.45
C PHE A 135 12.84 2.28 6.20
N ALA A 136 13.82 2.40 7.10
CA ALA A 136 15.15 1.83 6.94
C ALA A 136 15.38 0.55 7.75
N HIS A 137 14.49 0.18 8.68
CA HIS A 137 14.64 -1.02 9.50
C HIS A 137 13.28 -1.53 10.00
N ASN A 138 12.94 -2.78 9.64
CA ASN A 138 11.71 -3.50 10.04
C ASN A 138 10.41 -2.68 9.84
N THR A 139 10.21 -2.16 8.63
CA THR A 139 9.07 -1.29 8.29
C THR A 139 7.72 -1.99 8.41
N LEU A 140 7.61 -3.29 8.08
CA LEU A 140 6.34 -4.01 8.27
C LEU A 140 5.99 -4.13 9.75
N ALA A 141 6.95 -4.51 10.58
CA ALA A 141 6.76 -4.57 12.02
C ALA A 141 6.34 -3.20 12.58
N TYR A 142 6.95 -2.11 12.09
CA TYR A 142 6.57 -0.75 12.48
C TYR A 142 5.14 -0.38 12.08
N ASP A 143 4.77 -0.61 10.81
CA ASP A 143 3.43 -0.32 10.29
C ASP A 143 2.35 -1.12 11.04
N LEU A 144 2.67 -2.36 11.45
CA LEU A 144 1.82 -3.23 12.28
C LEU A 144 1.75 -2.82 13.76
N GLY A 145 2.33 -1.68 14.14
CA GLY A 145 2.27 -1.13 15.50
C GLY A 145 3.37 -1.66 16.42
N GLY A 146 4.27 -2.49 15.91
CA GLY A 146 5.42 -2.97 16.64
C GLY A 146 6.50 -1.90 16.86
N ASP A 147 7.35 -2.17 17.83
CA ASP A 147 8.70 -1.65 17.95
C ASP A 147 9.63 -2.35 16.95
N ASN A 148 10.16 -1.57 16.00
CA ASN A 148 10.99 -2.02 14.89
C ASN A 148 12.49 -2.09 15.26
N GLU A 149 12.86 -1.64 16.45
CA GLU A 149 14.23 -1.71 16.98
C GLU A 149 14.52 -3.03 17.70
N ARG A 150 13.48 -3.85 17.95
CA ARG A 150 13.66 -5.17 18.54
C ARG A 150 14.29 -6.14 17.56
N SER A 151 15.10 -7.05 18.10
CA SER A 151 15.75 -8.11 17.35
C SER A 151 15.16 -9.47 17.74
N PRO A 152 14.67 -10.28 16.78
CA PRO A 152 14.19 -11.63 17.09
C PRO A 152 15.29 -12.57 17.61
N ARG A 153 16.57 -12.24 17.37
CA ARG A 153 17.70 -13.02 17.91
C ARG A 153 17.83 -12.85 19.41
N ASP A 154 17.53 -11.66 19.90
CA ASP A 154 17.64 -11.29 21.31
C ASP A 154 16.31 -11.52 22.06
N ASP A 155 15.19 -11.47 21.33
CA ASP A 155 13.83 -11.60 21.88
C ASP A 155 12.90 -12.34 20.90
N ALA A 156 13.05 -13.67 20.82
CA ALA A 156 12.20 -14.52 19.99
C ALA A 156 10.72 -14.47 20.41
N ALA A 157 10.46 -14.22 21.70
CA ALA A 157 9.10 -14.11 22.25
C ALA A 157 8.37 -12.88 21.68
N TYR A 158 9.09 -11.79 21.40
CA TYR A 158 8.53 -10.59 20.81
C TYR A 158 7.94 -10.83 19.41
N LEU A 159 8.69 -11.47 18.50
CA LEU A 159 8.18 -11.80 17.17
C LEU A 159 6.95 -12.70 17.25
N ALA A 160 6.98 -13.74 18.09
CA ALA A 160 5.83 -14.63 18.30
C ALA A 160 4.61 -13.87 18.85
N GLY A 161 4.83 -12.92 19.75
CA GLY A 161 3.79 -12.03 20.27
C GLY A 161 3.17 -11.15 19.19
N LEU A 162 3.99 -10.55 18.33
CA LEU A 162 3.52 -9.71 17.23
C LEU A 162 2.73 -10.54 16.19
N ILE A 163 3.21 -11.74 15.84
CA ILE A 163 2.48 -12.67 14.98
C ILE A 163 1.09 -12.96 15.54
N ARG A 164 1.00 -13.33 16.82
CA ARG A 164 -0.28 -13.62 17.48
C ARG A 164 -1.22 -12.41 17.45
N GLN A 165 -0.72 -11.21 17.72
CA GLN A 165 -1.53 -9.98 17.66
C GLN A 165 -2.11 -9.76 16.26
N VAL A 166 -1.31 -9.98 15.22
CA VAL A 166 -1.77 -9.84 13.84
C VAL A 166 -2.79 -10.93 13.48
N GLU A 167 -2.58 -12.18 13.91
CA GLU A 167 -3.55 -13.28 13.70
C GLU A 167 -4.89 -13.05 14.41
N GLU A 168 -4.87 -12.48 15.61
CA GLU A 168 -6.08 -12.17 16.38
C GLU A 168 -6.93 -11.06 15.74
N VAL A 169 -6.29 -10.11 15.05
CA VAL A 169 -6.99 -8.94 14.49
C VAL A 169 -7.34 -9.15 13.01
N PHE A 170 -6.38 -9.57 12.19
CA PHE A 170 -6.52 -9.50 10.74
C PHE A 170 -7.21 -10.76 10.21
N SER A 171 -8.43 -10.56 9.72
CA SER A 171 -9.22 -11.59 9.05
C SER A 171 -8.53 -12.10 7.79
N LEU A 172 -7.69 -11.31 7.12
CA LEU A 172 -6.83 -11.73 6.01
C LEU A 172 -5.54 -10.90 5.96
N VAL A 173 -4.41 -11.60 5.85
CA VAL A 173 -3.11 -11.03 5.49
C VAL A 173 -2.81 -11.45 4.05
N MET A 174 -2.89 -10.50 3.13
CA MET A 174 -2.58 -10.70 1.70
C MET A 174 -1.07 -10.73 1.45
N ILE A 175 -0.65 -11.34 0.35
CA ILE A 175 0.76 -11.43 -0.06
C ILE A 175 0.91 -10.81 -1.45
N ALA A 176 1.72 -9.75 -1.55
CA ALA A 176 1.86 -8.96 -2.78
C ALA A 176 2.42 -9.77 -3.96
N GLU A 177 3.23 -10.81 -3.71
CA GLU A 177 3.72 -11.72 -4.75
C GLU A 177 2.59 -12.57 -5.38
N TYR A 178 1.51 -12.81 -4.62
CA TYR A 178 0.32 -13.57 -5.02
C TYR A 178 -0.91 -12.65 -5.02
N PHE A 179 -0.78 -11.51 -5.69
CA PHE A 179 -1.74 -10.41 -5.61
C PHE A 179 -3.14 -10.81 -6.13
N ASP A 180 -3.20 -11.53 -7.26
CA ASP A 180 -4.47 -11.95 -7.85
C ASP A 180 -5.17 -13.00 -6.95
N GLU A 181 -4.43 -13.96 -6.39
CA GLU A 181 -4.95 -14.92 -5.41
C GLU A 181 -5.38 -14.24 -4.10
N SER A 182 -4.62 -13.23 -3.66
CA SER A 182 -4.95 -12.40 -2.50
C SER A 182 -6.27 -11.66 -2.70
N LEU A 183 -6.50 -11.10 -3.89
CA LEU A 183 -7.78 -10.46 -4.22
C LEU A 183 -8.93 -11.46 -4.32
N VAL A 184 -8.69 -12.69 -4.78
CA VAL A 184 -9.71 -13.76 -4.75
C VAL A 184 -10.13 -14.07 -3.31
N LEU A 185 -9.17 -14.21 -2.39
CA LEU A 185 -9.47 -14.44 -0.98
C LEU A 185 -10.17 -13.23 -0.34
N LEU A 186 -9.75 -12.01 -0.66
CA LEU A 186 -10.41 -10.78 -0.20
C LEU A 186 -11.86 -10.70 -0.70
N ARG A 187 -12.08 -10.97 -1.98
CA ARG A 187 -13.40 -11.00 -2.63
C ARG A 187 -14.34 -11.98 -1.93
N ARG A 188 -13.88 -13.21 -1.70
CA ARG A 188 -14.65 -14.23 -0.97
C ARG A 188 -14.92 -13.82 0.48
N LEU A 189 -13.93 -13.26 1.17
CA LEU A 189 -14.07 -12.81 2.57
C LEU A 189 -15.13 -11.71 2.72
N LEU A 190 -15.21 -10.79 1.75
CA LEU A 190 -16.14 -9.66 1.77
C LEU A 190 -17.46 -9.94 1.03
N ALA A 191 -17.62 -11.15 0.47
CA ALA A 191 -18.74 -11.51 -0.38
C ALA A 191 -18.95 -10.53 -1.55
N TRP A 192 -17.85 -10.14 -2.20
CA TRP A 192 -17.84 -9.19 -3.31
C TRP A 192 -17.91 -9.88 -4.68
N ASP A 193 -18.37 -9.14 -5.68
CA ASP A 193 -18.36 -9.59 -7.06
C ASP A 193 -16.97 -9.44 -7.69
N LEU A 194 -16.78 -10.09 -8.84
CA LEU A 194 -15.52 -9.99 -9.58
C LEU A 194 -15.20 -8.54 -9.96
N ASP A 195 -16.21 -7.79 -10.36
CA ASP A 195 -16.10 -6.39 -10.80
C ASP A 195 -15.63 -5.44 -9.68
N ASP A 196 -15.92 -5.79 -8.42
CA ASP A 196 -15.56 -4.99 -7.25
C ASP A 196 -14.06 -5.03 -6.94
N VAL A 197 -13.35 -6.06 -7.39
CA VAL A 197 -11.90 -6.23 -7.17
C VAL A 197 -11.06 -6.01 -8.42
N LEU A 198 -11.67 -5.58 -9.54
CA LEU A 198 -10.92 -5.21 -10.75
C LEU A 198 -10.07 -3.96 -10.49
N TYR A 199 -8.86 -3.95 -11.05
CA TYR A 199 -7.87 -2.94 -10.69
C TYR A 199 -6.93 -2.56 -11.85
N ALA A 200 -6.38 -1.35 -11.75
CA ALA A 200 -5.18 -0.96 -12.48
C ALA A 200 -3.97 -0.99 -11.54
N LYS A 201 -2.79 -1.31 -12.08
CA LYS A 201 -1.55 -1.27 -11.29
C LYS A 201 -1.19 0.18 -11.02
N LEU A 202 -1.17 0.58 -9.75
CA LEU A 202 -0.87 1.95 -9.32
C LEU A 202 0.42 2.00 -8.52
N ASN A 203 1.07 3.17 -8.51
CA ASN A 203 2.34 3.40 -7.82
C ASN A 203 3.44 2.41 -8.26
N ALA A 204 3.40 2.00 -9.54
CA ALA A 204 4.37 1.09 -10.13
C ALA A 204 5.61 1.87 -10.56
N ARG A 205 6.80 1.42 -10.14
CA ARG A 205 8.07 1.97 -10.60
C ARG A 205 8.38 1.52 -12.02
N ALA A 206 9.02 2.39 -12.79
CA ALA A 206 9.62 2.03 -14.08
C ALA A 206 10.65 0.89 -13.90
N ALA A 207 10.85 0.10 -14.95
CA ALA A 207 11.85 -0.97 -14.94
C ALA A 207 13.28 -0.45 -14.69
N SER A 208 13.59 0.76 -15.17
CA SER A 208 14.86 1.47 -14.92
C SER A 208 15.06 1.90 -13.47
N SER A 209 13.99 2.01 -12.68
CA SER A 209 14.02 2.46 -11.28
C SER A 209 13.96 1.32 -10.27
N ARG A 210 14.16 0.08 -10.72
CA ARG A 210 14.19 -1.12 -9.86
C ARG A 210 15.31 -2.06 -10.28
N LEU A 211 15.80 -2.85 -9.33
CA LEU A 211 16.64 -3.99 -9.69
C LEU A 211 15.83 -5.00 -10.52
N ALA A 212 16.41 -5.46 -11.64
CA ALA A 212 15.79 -6.47 -12.50
C ALA A 212 15.56 -7.79 -11.72
N ALA A 213 16.58 -8.18 -10.94
CA ALA A 213 16.53 -9.23 -9.94
C ALA A 213 17.41 -8.83 -8.75
N ILE A 214 17.00 -9.18 -7.54
CA ILE A 214 17.81 -8.97 -6.33
C ILE A 214 18.72 -10.19 -6.17
N PRO A 215 20.06 -10.03 -6.18
CA PRO A 215 20.98 -11.15 -5.97
C PRO A 215 20.69 -11.87 -4.66
N ALA A 216 20.81 -13.20 -4.64
CA ALA A 216 20.47 -14.00 -3.46
C ALA A 216 21.24 -13.59 -2.19
N ALA A 217 22.52 -13.20 -2.33
CA ALA A 217 23.32 -12.68 -1.22
C ALA A 217 22.74 -11.36 -0.67
N LEU A 218 22.35 -10.45 -1.56
CA LEU A 218 21.74 -9.17 -1.18
C LEU A 218 20.38 -9.38 -0.53
N ALA A 219 19.58 -10.31 -1.05
CA ALA A 219 18.29 -10.67 -0.45
C ALA A 219 18.45 -11.23 0.97
N ARG A 220 19.44 -12.12 1.19
CA ARG A 220 19.76 -12.62 2.54
C ARG A 220 20.22 -11.52 3.48
N ALA A 221 21.04 -10.59 3.01
CA ALA A 221 21.48 -9.44 3.80
C ALA A 221 20.29 -8.54 4.19
N ALA A 222 19.40 -8.24 3.24
CA ALA A 222 18.18 -7.46 3.48
C ALA A 222 17.24 -8.13 4.49
N ARG A 223 17.04 -9.45 4.40
CA ARG A 223 16.24 -10.21 5.37
C ARG A 223 16.91 -10.32 6.74
N THR A 224 18.24 -10.39 6.78
CA THR A 224 18.99 -10.41 8.04
C THR A 224 18.87 -9.08 8.76
N TRP A 225 19.00 -7.98 8.02
CA TRP A 225 18.80 -6.63 8.56
C TRP A 225 17.35 -6.42 9.00
N ASN A 226 16.37 -6.84 8.19
CA ASN A 226 14.95 -6.72 8.51
C ASN A 226 14.39 -8.03 9.09
N ALA A 227 14.99 -8.52 10.18
CA ALA A 227 14.70 -9.84 10.72
C ALA A 227 13.26 -10.00 11.25
N LEU A 228 12.65 -8.94 11.80
CA LEU A 228 11.23 -8.99 12.22
C LEU A 228 10.32 -9.13 11.00
N ASP A 229 10.56 -8.33 9.97
CA ASP A 229 9.79 -8.37 8.72
C ASP A 229 9.93 -9.74 8.03
N ALA A 230 11.14 -10.32 8.05
CA ALA A 230 11.40 -11.68 7.54
C ALA A 230 10.56 -12.73 8.28
N GLY A 231 10.56 -12.71 9.61
CA GLY A 231 9.77 -13.63 10.42
C GLY A 231 8.26 -13.48 10.22
N LEU A 232 7.77 -12.23 10.17
CA LEU A 232 6.37 -11.93 9.86
C LEU A 232 5.98 -12.46 8.48
N TYR A 233 6.77 -12.15 7.45
CA TYR A 233 6.50 -12.59 6.10
C TYR A 233 6.47 -14.11 5.98
N ASP A 234 7.45 -14.82 6.56
CA ASP A 234 7.52 -16.27 6.46
C ASP A 234 6.29 -16.94 7.07
N HIS A 235 5.86 -16.47 8.26
CA HIS A 235 4.66 -16.95 8.91
C HIS A 235 3.41 -16.68 8.08
N PHE A 236 3.22 -15.43 7.64
CA PHE A 236 2.00 -15.04 6.94
C PHE A 236 1.92 -15.54 5.50
N ASN A 237 3.04 -15.75 4.84
CA ASN A 237 3.09 -16.47 3.56
C ASN A 237 2.66 -17.94 3.75
N ALA A 238 3.13 -18.60 4.81
CA ALA A 238 2.72 -19.97 5.11
C ALA A 238 1.23 -20.06 5.49
N THR A 239 0.70 -19.13 6.31
CA THR A 239 -0.75 -19.09 6.63
C THR A 239 -1.59 -18.76 5.41
N PHE A 240 -1.13 -17.89 4.52
CA PHE A 240 -1.79 -17.56 3.25
C PHE A 240 -1.98 -18.82 2.40
N TRP A 241 -0.92 -19.62 2.19
CA TRP A 241 -1.03 -20.86 1.41
C TRP A 241 -1.88 -21.92 2.10
N ARG A 242 -1.91 -21.98 3.44
CA ARG A 242 -2.88 -22.81 4.16
C ARG A 242 -4.33 -22.37 3.90
N ARG A 243 -4.59 -21.06 3.83
CA ARG A 243 -5.92 -20.52 3.49
C ARG A 243 -6.29 -20.82 2.04
N VAL A 244 -5.37 -20.66 1.09
CA VAL A 244 -5.58 -21.05 -0.32
C VAL A 244 -5.92 -22.54 -0.43
N ALA A 245 -5.19 -23.41 0.28
CA ALA A 245 -5.45 -24.84 0.29
C ALA A 245 -6.85 -25.17 0.83
N ARG A 246 -7.25 -24.57 1.97
CA ARG A 246 -8.58 -24.73 2.57
C ARG A 246 -9.70 -24.21 1.65
N ALA A 247 -9.45 -23.14 0.92
CA ALA A 247 -10.38 -22.55 -0.03
C ALA A 247 -10.47 -23.32 -1.37
N GLY A 248 -9.65 -24.37 -1.53
CA GLY A 248 -9.50 -25.15 -2.75
C GLY A 248 -8.52 -24.50 -3.72
N ARG A 249 -7.28 -25.00 -3.77
CA ARG A 249 -6.20 -24.41 -4.59
C ARG A 249 -6.59 -24.24 -6.07
N ALA A 250 -7.10 -25.30 -6.71
CA ALA A 250 -7.52 -25.25 -8.12
C ALA A 250 -8.68 -24.25 -8.35
N CYS A 251 -9.53 -24.06 -7.34
CA CYS A 251 -10.63 -23.10 -7.40
C CYS A 251 -10.11 -21.66 -7.35
N VAL A 252 -9.19 -21.38 -6.42
CA VAL A 252 -8.52 -20.07 -6.32
C VAL A 252 -7.71 -19.75 -7.57
N GLU A 253 -6.97 -20.71 -8.11
CA GLU A 253 -6.18 -20.52 -9.35
C GLU A 253 -7.08 -20.21 -10.57
N ARG A 254 -8.25 -20.84 -10.65
CA ARG A 254 -9.25 -20.55 -11.69
C ARG A 254 -9.82 -19.15 -11.54
N GLU A 255 -10.28 -18.76 -10.36
CA GLU A 255 -10.79 -17.41 -10.10
C GLU A 255 -9.74 -16.32 -10.32
N ALA A 256 -8.47 -16.60 -9.98
CA ALA A 256 -7.36 -15.68 -10.24
C ALA A 256 -7.09 -15.52 -11.75
N ARG A 257 -7.33 -16.56 -12.56
CA ARG A 257 -7.29 -16.47 -14.03
C ARG A 257 -8.45 -15.64 -14.56
N GLU A 258 -9.67 -15.90 -14.10
CA GLU A 258 -10.86 -15.13 -14.48
C GLU A 258 -10.70 -13.64 -14.14
N LEU A 259 -10.14 -13.34 -12.97
CA LEU A 259 -9.77 -11.99 -12.54
C LEU A 259 -8.77 -11.34 -13.49
N ARG A 260 -7.69 -12.04 -13.86
CA ARG A 260 -6.69 -11.51 -14.81
C ARG A 260 -7.30 -11.20 -16.16
N GLU A 261 -8.12 -12.09 -16.69
CA GLU A 261 -8.79 -11.89 -17.99
C GLU A 261 -9.80 -10.73 -17.94
N ALA A 262 -10.59 -10.63 -16.87
CA ALA A 262 -11.53 -9.53 -16.67
C ALA A 262 -10.81 -8.19 -16.51
N ARG A 263 -9.70 -8.18 -15.77
CA ARG A 263 -8.81 -7.02 -15.62
C ARG A 263 -8.26 -6.59 -16.97
N GLU A 264 -7.75 -7.51 -17.79
CA GLU A 264 -7.23 -7.18 -19.12
C GLU A 264 -8.30 -6.58 -20.02
N ARG A 265 -9.52 -7.14 -20.04
CA ARG A 265 -10.66 -6.55 -20.76
C ARG A 265 -10.98 -5.14 -20.26
N LEU A 266 -10.99 -4.92 -18.95
CA LEU A 266 -11.22 -3.59 -18.36
C LEU A 266 -10.14 -2.59 -18.78
N LEU A 267 -8.86 -2.96 -18.66
CA LEU A 267 -7.75 -2.09 -19.03
C LEU A 267 -7.79 -1.73 -20.51
N ARG A 268 -8.13 -2.68 -21.40
CA ARG A 268 -8.26 -2.41 -22.84
C ARG A 268 -9.38 -1.42 -23.15
N ARG A 269 -10.52 -1.55 -22.48
CA ARG A 269 -11.63 -0.60 -22.61
C ARG A 269 -11.25 0.79 -22.11
N CYS A 270 -10.50 0.89 -21.01
CA CYS A 270 -10.16 2.16 -20.40
C CYS A 270 -8.98 2.89 -21.05
N PHE A 271 -7.96 2.16 -21.49
CA PHE A 271 -6.65 2.72 -21.86
C PHE A 271 -6.21 2.35 -23.28
N GLY A 272 -7.12 1.79 -24.09
CA GLY A 272 -6.87 1.40 -25.48
C GLY A 272 -6.45 -0.06 -25.64
N ALA A 273 -6.36 -0.53 -26.89
CA ALA A 273 -6.10 -1.93 -27.22
C ALA A 273 -4.84 -2.51 -26.57
N GLU A 274 -3.81 -1.67 -26.39
CA GLU A 274 -2.57 -1.98 -25.68
C GLU A 274 -2.39 -1.01 -24.50
N PRO A 275 -2.87 -1.37 -23.29
CA PRO A 275 -2.71 -0.54 -22.11
C PRO A 275 -1.23 -0.47 -21.68
N VAL A 276 -0.61 0.70 -21.79
CA VAL A 276 0.78 0.92 -21.42
C VAL A 276 0.88 1.92 -20.27
N LEU A 277 1.70 1.59 -19.29
CA LEU A 277 2.11 2.51 -18.23
C LEU A 277 3.08 3.54 -18.79
N ARG A 278 2.80 4.82 -18.56
CA ARG A 278 3.57 5.97 -19.06
C ARG A 278 4.27 6.71 -17.91
N PRO A 279 5.45 7.32 -18.17
CA PRO A 279 6.05 8.25 -17.22
C PRO A 279 5.08 9.39 -16.92
N ALA A 280 5.10 9.92 -15.69
CA ALA A 280 4.17 10.97 -15.28
C ALA A 280 4.18 12.21 -16.19
N ALA A 281 5.36 12.60 -16.70
CA ALA A 281 5.50 13.72 -17.62
C ALA A 281 4.80 13.51 -18.99
N GLN A 282 4.49 12.27 -19.36
CA GLN A 282 3.81 11.90 -20.60
C GLN A 282 2.30 11.69 -20.42
N ILE A 283 1.79 11.74 -19.20
CA ILE A 283 0.36 11.58 -18.90
C ILE A 283 -0.31 12.95 -19.06
N ARG A 284 -1.25 13.07 -20.00
CA ARG A 284 -1.90 14.34 -20.33
C ARG A 284 -2.99 14.69 -19.33
N THR A 285 -3.72 13.69 -18.84
CA THR A 285 -4.73 13.88 -17.79
C THR A 285 -4.05 14.16 -16.46
N LYS A 286 -3.99 15.43 -16.04
CA LYS A 286 -3.29 15.87 -14.81
C LYS A 286 -3.72 15.12 -13.55
N GLN A 287 -5.00 14.75 -13.43
CA GLN A 287 -5.52 13.97 -12.31
C GLN A 287 -4.90 12.56 -12.20
N LEU A 288 -4.35 12.04 -13.29
CA LEU A 288 -3.74 10.71 -13.36
C LEU A 288 -2.21 10.74 -13.23
N GLN A 289 -1.59 11.92 -13.14
CA GLN A 289 -0.14 12.04 -12.98
C GLN A 289 0.27 11.58 -11.56
N PRO A 290 0.99 10.46 -11.41
CA PRO A 290 1.43 10.02 -10.10
C PRO A 290 2.53 10.95 -9.57
N TRP A 291 2.59 11.09 -8.25
CA TRP A 291 3.66 11.81 -7.59
C TRP A 291 5.02 11.13 -7.81
N GLN A 292 6.07 11.95 -7.98
CA GLN A 292 7.43 11.49 -8.25
C GLN A 292 8.33 11.72 -7.03
N PRO A 293 8.93 10.66 -6.44
CA PRO A 293 9.78 10.78 -5.25
C PRO A 293 11.15 11.39 -5.52
N SER A 294 11.67 11.25 -6.73
CA SER A 294 12.94 11.86 -7.12
C SER A 294 13.11 11.81 -8.63
N ARG A 295 14.12 12.51 -9.14
CA ARG A 295 14.53 12.42 -10.56
C ARG A 295 15.08 11.04 -10.97
N LYS A 296 15.38 10.15 -10.01
CA LYS A 296 15.96 8.82 -10.27
C LYS A 296 14.91 7.71 -10.23
N VAL A 297 13.70 8.01 -9.76
CA VAL A 297 12.66 7.02 -9.52
C VAL A 297 11.39 7.49 -10.21
N ASP A 298 11.11 6.86 -11.34
CA ASP A 298 9.92 7.15 -12.14
C ASP A 298 8.76 6.28 -11.66
N ILE A 299 7.71 6.94 -11.16
CA ILE A 299 6.42 6.30 -10.91
C ILE A 299 5.56 6.45 -12.16
N MET A 300 5.10 5.31 -12.65
CA MET A 300 4.36 5.21 -13.90
C MET A 300 2.85 5.21 -13.63
N GLY A 301 2.07 5.67 -14.59
CA GLY A 301 0.60 5.69 -14.53
C GLY A 301 -0.04 5.43 -15.88
N TYR A 302 -1.36 5.37 -15.91
CA TYR A 302 -2.13 5.28 -17.15
C TYR A 302 -2.55 6.68 -17.61
N ASP A 303 -2.71 6.86 -18.93
CA ASP A 303 -3.34 8.05 -19.51
C ASP A 303 -4.63 7.64 -20.21
N LEU A 304 -5.62 8.53 -20.25
CA LEU A 304 -6.85 8.27 -20.98
C LEU A 304 -6.66 8.49 -22.49
N PRO A 305 -7.35 7.71 -23.34
CA PRO A 305 -7.40 7.97 -24.78
C PRO A 305 -7.95 9.36 -25.08
N SER A 306 -7.46 9.99 -26.16
CA SER A 306 -7.95 11.30 -26.61
C SER A 306 -9.41 11.19 -27.08
N GLY A 307 -10.31 12.07 -26.61
CA GLY A 307 -11.64 12.25 -27.21
C GLY A 307 -12.82 11.48 -26.58
N GLY A 308 -12.69 10.90 -25.38
CA GLY A 308 -13.80 10.21 -24.69
C GLY A 308 -14.33 10.98 -23.48
N ALA A 309 -15.36 11.82 -23.66
CA ALA A 309 -16.13 12.39 -22.55
C ALA A 309 -17.44 11.59 -22.38
N GLY A 310 -17.57 10.84 -21.29
CA GLY A 310 -18.76 10.05 -20.95
C GLY A 310 -18.61 9.27 -19.64
N PRO A 311 -19.67 8.63 -19.09
CA PRO A 311 -19.62 7.93 -17.80
C PRO A 311 -18.56 6.81 -17.71
N ALA A 312 -18.32 6.11 -18.82
CA ALA A 312 -17.25 5.11 -18.92
C ALA A 312 -15.85 5.74 -18.72
N SER A 313 -15.67 7.00 -19.13
CA SER A 313 -14.43 7.76 -18.95
C SER A 313 -14.17 8.09 -17.48
N GLU A 314 -15.21 8.38 -16.71
CA GLU A 314 -15.08 8.66 -15.28
C GLU A 314 -14.71 7.42 -14.46
N ALA A 315 -15.32 6.27 -14.75
CA ALA A 315 -14.95 5.01 -14.11
C ALA A 315 -13.48 4.65 -14.40
N CYS A 316 -13.01 4.86 -15.64
CA CYS A 316 -11.61 4.65 -16.02
C CYS A 316 -10.65 5.66 -15.39
N LEU A 317 -11.08 6.92 -15.24
CA LEU A 317 -10.34 7.93 -14.49
C LEU A 317 -10.13 7.47 -13.03
N LYS A 318 -11.21 7.06 -12.34
CA LYS A 318 -11.15 6.57 -10.94
C LYS A 318 -10.32 5.30 -10.81
N LEU A 319 -10.38 4.40 -11.79
CA LEU A 319 -9.57 3.18 -11.85
C LEU A 319 -8.06 3.48 -11.86
N ALA A 320 -7.64 4.55 -12.55
CA ALA A 320 -6.24 4.95 -12.66
C ALA A 320 -5.80 6.06 -11.68
N MET A 321 -6.73 6.62 -10.90
CA MET A 321 -6.46 7.81 -10.08
C MET A 321 -5.47 7.49 -8.95
N PRO A 322 -4.35 8.23 -8.84
CA PRO A 322 -3.42 8.03 -7.73
C PRO A 322 -4.03 8.42 -6.38
N GLU A 323 -3.50 7.84 -5.32
CA GLU A 323 -4.05 7.89 -3.96
C GLU A 323 -4.32 9.30 -3.42
N VAL A 324 -3.38 10.24 -3.60
CA VAL A 324 -3.52 11.60 -3.04
C VAL A 324 -4.66 12.33 -3.75
N GLN A 325 -4.71 12.21 -5.08
CA GLN A 325 -5.77 12.77 -5.91
C GLN A 325 -7.12 12.17 -5.55
N TYR A 326 -7.20 10.86 -5.34
CA TYR A 326 -8.46 10.20 -5.02
C TYR A 326 -8.93 10.51 -3.60
N SER A 327 -8.03 10.58 -2.62
CA SER A 327 -8.36 11.00 -1.26
C SER A 327 -8.96 12.41 -1.27
N ASN A 328 -8.36 13.33 -2.04
CA ASN A 328 -8.87 14.69 -2.20
C ASN A 328 -10.23 14.74 -2.92
N TYR A 329 -10.42 13.90 -3.93
CA TYR A 329 -11.70 13.77 -4.64
C TYR A 329 -12.82 13.31 -3.67
N LEU A 330 -12.57 12.25 -2.90
CA LEU A 330 -13.54 11.74 -1.92
C LEU A 330 -13.83 12.76 -0.82
N LEU A 331 -12.82 13.48 -0.32
CA LEU A 331 -13.03 14.51 0.70
C LEU A 331 -13.93 15.63 0.18
N ARG A 332 -13.69 16.12 -1.04
CA ARG A 332 -14.52 17.16 -1.67
C ARG A 332 -15.96 16.67 -1.89
N ASN A 333 -16.13 15.44 -2.33
CA ASN A 333 -17.45 14.86 -2.54
C ASN A 333 -18.25 14.75 -1.23
N ASN A 334 -17.58 14.45 -0.12
CA ASN A 334 -18.20 14.39 1.21
C ASN A 334 -18.50 15.77 1.83
N LEU A 335 -17.76 16.82 1.45
CA LEU A 335 -17.92 18.18 2.00
C LEU A 335 -18.86 19.09 1.18
N GLY A 336 -19.17 18.72 -0.06
CA GLY A 336 -19.96 19.55 -0.99
C GLY A 336 -19.14 20.65 -1.70
N PRO A 337 -19.74 21.37 -2.67
CA PRO A 337 -19.03 22.26 -3.61
C PRO A 337 -18.47 23.56 -3.01
N THR A 338 -18.74 23.89 -1.74
CA THR A 338 -18.33 25.14 -1.11
C THR A 338 -16.94 25.09 -0.45
N TRP A 339 -16.27 23.94 -0.45
CA TRP A 339 -14.97 23.78 0.20
C TRP A 339 -13.81 23.82 -0.80
N THR A 340 -13.15 24.98 -0.91
CA THR A 340 -11.89 25.14 -1.66
C THR A 340 -10.69 24.93 -0.75
N TRP A 341 -9.86 23.96 -1.11
CA TRP A 341 -8.62 23.60 -0.44
C TRP A 341 -7.54 24.66 -0.77
N GLU A 342 -7.27 25.63 0.10
CA GLU A 342 -6.29 26.71 -0.14
C GLU A 342 -4.84 26.36 0.30
N GLY A 343 -4.65 25.37 1.16
CA GLY A 343 -3.37 25.21 1.82
C GLY A 343 -2.39 24.31 1.08
N LYS A 344 -1.67 24.77 0.04
CA LYS A 344 -0.56 24.05 -0.65
C LYS A 344 -0.13 22.77 0.10
N LEU A 345 -0.45 21.60 -0.46
CA LEU A 345 0.08 20.33 -0.01
C LEU A 345 1.55 20.43 -0.39
N SER A 346 2.33 20.89 0.58
CA SER A 346 3.74 20.60 0.63
C SER A 346 3.80 19.08 0.56
N LEU A 347 4.00 18.54 -0.63
CA LEU A 347 4.41 17.15 -0.84
C LEU A 347 5.88 17.01 -0.38
N THR A 348 6.20 17.64 0.75
CA THR A 348 7.38 17.39 1.54
C THR A 348 7.03 16.19 2.40
N TRP A 349 7.42 15.04 1.90
CA TRP A 349 7.90 13.99 2.76
C TRP A 349 9.15 14.54 3.45
#